data_AF-A0A7K2S384-F1
#
_entry.id   AF-A0A7K2S384-F1
#
_cell.length_a   1.000
_cell.length_b   1.000
_cell.length_c   1.000
_cell.angle_alpha   90.00
_cell.angle_beta   90.00
_cell.angle_gamma   90.00
#
_symmetry.space_group_name_H-M   'P 1'
#
loop_
_entity.id
_entity.type
_entity.pdbx_description
1 polymer ?
#
loop_
_entity_poly.entity_id
_entity_poly.type
_entity_poly.pdbx_seq_one_letter_code
_entity_poly.pdbx_strand_id
1 'polypeptide(L)'
;MGPASPSWLTLPEEEFHSGYRPAGNLTSGYLNRVLVRALGAVVEAVPPDCTLKQKPLVLNLSLPLPPRLRFYLYQATQHASERQQGTYKVQLTSGVEASTSPLTGVLPRQSGPRRLYFDRTDGIRPVVMGYHPDWHIFILWDADLHDLGEGFGYSKSIQAPPEIIGKALARGIAQGNRKLQKKPEETIIAARPRRLVEAIKLRIRLSNDAMVEGLF
;
A
#
# COMPACT_ATOMS: atom_id res chain seq x y z
N MET A 1 19.52 14.37 24.36
CA MET A 1 18.14 13.90 24.62
C MET A 1 17.50 13.63 23.27
N GLY A 2 17.27 12.35 22.92
CA GLY A 2 16.49 12.03 21.73
C GLY A 2 15.03 12.47 21.92
N PRO A 3 14.27 12.77 20.85
CA PRO A 3 12.85 13.07 20.98
C PRO A 3 12.14 11.87 21.64
N ALA A 4 11.34 12.15 22.67
CA ALA A 4 10.53 11.12 23.31
C ALA A 4 9.65 10.43 22.25
N SER A 5 9.64 9.10 22.24
CA SER A 5 8.79 8.34 21.32
C SER A 5 7.33 8.72 21.53
N PRO A 6 6.53 8.91 20.46
CA PRO A 6 5.12 9.25 20.61
C PRO A 6 4.37 8.18 21.39
N SER A 7 3.52 8.59 22.33
CA SER A 7 2.76 7.67 23.20
C SER A 7 1.92 6.67 22.41
N TRP A 8 1.38 7.09 21.26
CA TRP A 8 0.58 6.23 20.38
C TRP A 8 1.33 5.04 19.79
N LEU A 9 2.66 4.99 19.85
CA LEU A 9 3.43 3.88 19.29
C LEU A 9 3.38 2.63 20.18
N THR A 10 3.27 2.82 21.49
CA THR A 10 3.35 1.74 22.50
C THR A 10 2.00 1.38 23.11
N LEU A 11 0.93 2.13 22.81
CA LEU A 11 -0.42 1.80 23.29
C LEU A 11 -0.82 0.36 22.92
N PRO A 12 -1.61 -0.34 23.74
CA PRO A 12 -2.32 -1.55 23.32
C PRO A 12 -3.13 -1.31 22.04
N GLU A 13 -3.32 -2.36 21.24
CA GLU A 13 -4.00 -2.24 19.93
C GLU A 13 -5.42 -1.67 20.08
N GLU A 14 -6.20 -2.16 21.04
CA GLU A 14 -7.56 -1.68 21.31
C GLU A 14 -7.59 -0.20 21.72
N GLU A 15 -6.70 0.22 22.61
CA GLU A 15 -6.60 1.61 23.05
C GLU A 15 -6.17 2.55 21.92
N PHE A 16 -5.21 2.12 21.10
CA PHE A 16 -4.80 2.87 19.92
C PHE A 16 -5.98 3.06 18.95
N HIS A 17 -6.74 2.00 18.68
CA HIS A 17 -7.88 2.10 17.78
C HIS A 17 -9.01 2.93 18.37
N SER A 18 -9.31 2.80 19.66
CA SER A 18 -10.32 3.63 20.33
C SER A 18 -9.93 5.12 20.35
N GLY A 19 -8.67 5.44 20.63
CA GLY A 19 -8.21 6.82 20.79
C GLY A 19 -7.84 7.55 19.49
N TYR A 20 -7.38 6.83 18.46
CA TYR A 20 -6.83 7.46 17.25
C TYR A 20 -7.64 7.21 15.97
N ARG A 21 -8.58 6.26 15.97
CA ARG A 21 -9.43 6.04 14.80
C ARG A 21 -10.38 7.23 14.64
N PRO A 22 -10.38 7.93 13.48
CA PRO A 22 -11.34 9.00 13.25
C PRO A 22 -12.76 8.44 13.15
N ALA A 23 -13.75 9.23 13.56
CA ALA A 23 -15.17 8.85 13.54
C ALA A 23 -15.73 8.66 12.11
N GLY A 24 -15.10 9.27 11.10
CA GLY A 24 -15.47 9.17 9.69
C GLY A 24 -14.47 8.37 8.86
N ASN A 25 -14.21 8.84 7.64
CA ASN A 25 -13.20 8.24 6.77
C ASN A 25 -11.83 8.24 7.44
N LEU A 26 -11.06 7.17 7.23
CA LEU A 26 -9.72 7.07 7.75
C LEU A 26 -8.82 8.11 7.07
N THR A 27 -8.12 8.89 7.89
CA THR A 27 -7.15 9.88 7.40
C THR A 27 -5.83 9.20 7.04
N SER A 28 -5.05 9.82 6.14
CA SER A 28 -3.66 9.39 5.89
C SER A 28 -2.85 9.34 7.19
N GLY A 29 -3.06 10.31 8.08
CA GLY A 29 -2.44 10.36 9.40
C GLY A 29 -2.71 9.13 10.26
N TYR A 30 -3.95 8.63 10.28
CA TYR A 30 -4.28 7.41 11.01
C TYR A 30 -3.68 6.17 10.34
N LEU A 31 -3.87 6.03 9.03
CA LEU A 31 -3.36 4.89 8.26
C LEU A 31 -1.83 4.76 8.38
N ASN A 32 -1.11 5.87 8.28
CA ASN A 32 0.35 5.89 8.40
C ASN A 32 0.82 5.57 9.83
N ARG A 33 0.07 5.92 10.88
CA ARG A 33 0.36 5.47 12.25
C ARG A 33 0.18 3.97 12.41
N VAL A 34 -0.91 3.41 11.85
CA VAL A 34 -1.13 1.96 11.82
C VAL A 34 0.02 1.24 11.10
N LEU A 35 0.46 1.78 9.96
CA LEU A 35 1.62 1.26 9.22
C LEU A 35 2.90 1.28 10.05
N VAL A 36 3.25 2.42 10.65
CA VAL A 36 4.46 2.56 11.46
C VAL A 36 4.43 1.60 12.66
N ARG A 37 3.29 1.46 13.34
CA ARG A 37 3.11 0.46 14.41
C ARG A 37 3.29 -0.97 13.92
N ALA A 38 2.72 -1.32 12.76
CA ALA A 38 2.80 -2.66 12.20
C ALA A 38 4.20 -3.04 11.72
N LEU A 39 4.98 -2.06 11.25
CA LEU A 39 6.38 -2.24 10.90
C LEU A 39 7.25 -2.34 12.18
N GLY A 40 6.92 -1.59 13.23
CA GLY A 40 7.57 -1.68 14.53
C GLY A 40 9.06 -1.35 14.45
N ALA A 41 9.90 -2.24 14.98
CA ALA A 41 11.34 -2.03 15.12
C ALA A 41 12.12 -1.87 13.79
N VAL A 42 11.51 -2.21 12.65
CA VAL A 42 12.17 -2.00 11.34
C VAL A 42 12.12 -0.54 10.89
N VAL A 43 11.31 0.32 11.53
CA VAL A 43 11.29 1.77 11.24
C VAL A 43 12.43 2.42 12.01
N GLU A 44 13.42 2.98 11.31
CA GLU A 44 14.62 3.54 11.95
C GLU A 44 14.32 4.75 12.82
N ALA A 45 13.39 5.60 12.37
CA ALA A 45 12.96 6.78 13.08
C ALA A 45 11.47 7.04 12.84
N VAL A 46 10.74 7.34 13.92
CA VAL A 46 9.33 7.67 13.84
C VAL A 46 9.16 9.01 13.11
N PRO A 47 8.40 9.07 12.00
CA PRO A 47 8.19 10.31 11.28
C PRO A 47 7.45 11.34 12.14
N PRO A 48 7.72 12.64 11.96
CA PRO A 48 6.95 13.67 12.63
C PRO A 48 5.50 13.68 12.14
N ASP A 49 4.61 14.24 12.95
CA ASP A 49 3.16 14.23 12.73
C ASP A 49 2.72 14.87 11.41
N CYS A 50 3.44 15.88 10.92
CA CYS A 50 3.18 16.50 9.62
C CYS A 50 3.44 15.53 8.46
N THR A 51 4.53 14.75 8.52
CA THR A 51 4.89 13.73 7.54
C THR A 51 3.88 12.57 7.56
N LEU A 52 3.39 12.18 8.74
CA LEU A 52 2.36 11.14 8.85
C LEU A 52 1.06 11.51 8.12
N LYS A 53 0.75 12.79 7.91
CA LYS A 53 -0.45 13.24 7.19
C LYS A 53 -0.29 13.20 5.67
N GLN A 54 0.92 12.99 5.15
CA GLN A 54 1.22 13.00 3.72
C GLN A 54 0.93 11.64 3.06
N LYS A 55 0.73 11.67 1.75
CA LYS A 55 0.65 10.49 0.89
C LYS A 55 1.37 10.79 -0.43
N PRO A 56 2.33 9.97 -0.86
CA PRO A 56 2.85 8.78 -0.18
C PRO A 56 3.64 9.09 1.10
N LEU A 57 3.85 8.07 1.94
CA LEU A 57 4.75 8.13 3.09
C LEU A 57 6.09 7.47 2.74
N VAL A 58 7.19 8.19 2.85
CA VAL A 58 8.53 7.60 2.70
C VAL A 58 9.10 7.28 4.07
N LEU A 59 9.54 6.04 4.27
CA LEU A 59 10.16 5.58 5.51
C LEU A 59 11.58 5.09 5.25
N ASN A 60 12.49 5.41 6.18
CA ASN A 60 13.76 4.74 6.28
C ASN A 60 13.59 3.50 7.16
N LEU A 61 14.14 2.38 6.69
CA LEU A 61 13.89 1.06 7.26
C LEU A 61 15.19 0.32 7.47
N SER A 62 15.26 -0.47 8.53
CA SER A 62 16.36 -1.39 8.76
C SER A 62 16.05 -2.77 8.17
N LEU A 63 17.05 -3.65 8.20
CA LEU A 63 16.89 -5.05 7.79
C LEU A 63 15.71 -5.70 8.54
N PRO A 64 14.93 -6.58 7.89
CA PRO A 64 15.19 -7.23 6.59
C PRO A 64 14.56 -6.52 5.38
N LEU A 65 14.09 -5.28 5.51
CA LEU A 65 13.51 -4.52 4.40
C LEU A 65 14.59 -3.70 3.67
N PRO A 66 14.36 -3.31 2.41
CA PRO A 66 15.21 -2.32 1.75
C PRO A 66 15.24 -1.02 2.56
N PRO A 67 16.37 -0.28 2.53
CA PRO A 67 16.63 0.84 3.43
C PRO A 67 15.61 1.98 3.30
N ARG A 68 14.93 2.09 2.15
CA ARG A 68 13.94 3.13 1.91
C ARG A 68 12.81 2.61 1.03
N LEU A 69 11.57 2.82 1.47
CA LEU A 69 10.36 2.47 0.72
C LEU A 69 9.36 3.62 0.76
N ARG A 70 8.57 3.75 -0.32
CA ARG A 70 7.54 4.78 -0.49
C ARG A 70 6.16 4.13 -0.45
N PHE A 71 5.42 4.34 0.63
CA PHE A 71 4.14 3.68 0.89
C PHE A 71 2.95 4.51 0.39
N TYR A 72 2.14 3.88 -0.46
CA TYR A 72 0.84 4.38 -0.90
C TYR A 72 -0.25 3.58 -0.18
N LEU A 73 -0.60 4.03 1.02
CA LEU A 73 -1.58 3.36 1.87
C LEU A 73 -2.97 4.00 1.73
N TYR A 74 -3.96 3.18 1.42
CA TYR A 74 -5.36 3.58 1.28
C TYR A 74 -6.24 2.86 2.30
N GLN A 75 -7.41 3.42 2.60
CA GLN A 75 -8.43 2.67 3.31
C GLN A 75 -9.01 1.63 2.36
N ALA A 76 -8.96 0.36 2.76
CA ALA A 76 -9.67 -0.71 2.09
C ALA A 76 -11.12 -0.74 2.59
N THR A 77 -12.07 -0.80 1.66
CA THR A 77 -13.49 -0.94 1.99
C THR A 77 -14.06 -2.23 1.41
N GLN A 78 -15.05 -2.77 2.11
CA GLN A 78 -15.90 -3.85 1.64
C GLN A 78 -17.30 -3.27 1.49
N HIS A 79 -17.86 -3.23 0.27
CA HIS A 79 -19.23 -2.76 0.09
C HIS A 79 -20.19 -3.95 0.16
N ALA A 80 -21.11 -3.91 1.13
CA ALA A 80 -22.11 -4.94 1.35
C ALA A 80 -23.08 -5.15 0.17
N SER A 81 -23.18 -4.18 -0.76
CA SER A 81 -24.14 -4.15 -1.86
C SER A 81 -23.56 -4.42 -3.26
N GLU A 82 -22.29 -4.82 -3.39
CA GLU A 82 -21.69 -5.10 -4.70
C GLU A 82 -21.99 -6.53 -5.22
N ARG A 83 -22.13 -6.67 -6.55
CA ARG A 83 -22.45 -7.93 -7.27
C ARG A 83 -21.48 -9.09 -6.99
N GLN A 84 -20.27 -8.80 -6.52
CA GLN A 84 -19.33 -9.78 -5.97
C GLN A 84 -19.22 -9.57 -4.47
N GLN A 85 -20.10 -10.25 -3.72
CA GLN A 85 -20.07 -10.23 -2.26
C GLN A 85 -18.66 -10.51 -1.76
N GLY A 86 -18.16 -9.68 -0.84
CA GLY A 86 -16.89 -9.94 -0.15
C GLY A 86 -15.64 -9.30 -0.74
N THR A 87 -15.71 -8.66 -1.90
CA THR A 87 -14.49 -8.08 -2.51
C THR A 87 -14.02 -6.83 -1.75
N TYR A 88 -12.72 -6.75 -1.52
CA TYR A 88 -12.09 -5.62 -0.86
C TYR A 88 -11.51 -4.70 -1.91
N LYS A 89 -11.70 -3.38 -1.79
CA LYS A 89 -11.22 -2.42 -2.79
C LYS A 89 -10.54 -1.20 -2.18
N VAL A 90 -9.65 -0.60 -2.96
CA VAL A 90 -9.10 0.73 -2.70
C VAL A 90 -9.22 1.59 -3.96
N GLN A 91 -9.23 2.90 -3.77
CA GLN A 91 -9.21 3.88 -4.86
C GLN A 91 -7.83 4.53 -4.95
N LEU A 92 -7.16 4.34 -6.09
CA LEU A 92 -5.87 4.97 -6.35
C LEU A 92 -6.07 6.43 -6.71
N THR A 93 -5.67 7.32 -5.82
CA THR A 93 -5.86 8.78 -5.95
C THR A 93 -4.57 9.59 -5.87
N SER A 94 -3.42 8.93 -5.74
CA SER A 94 -2.13 9.60 -5.54
C SER A 94 -1.06 8.99 -6.43
N GLY A 95 -0.36 9.85 -7.16
CA GLY A 95 0.72 9.51 -8.08
C GLY A 95 1.28 10.79 -8.69
N VAL A 96 2.31 10.65 -9.52
CA VAL A 96 2.93 11.73 -10.30
C VAL A 96 2.50 11.64 -11.75
N GLU A 97 2.50 12.75 -12.46
CA GLU A 97 2.18 12.77 -13.89
C GLU A 97 3.38 12.35 -14.74
N ALA A 98 3.13 11.87 -15.97
CA ALA A 98 4.19 11.41 -16.87
C ALA A 98 5.26 12.48 -17.15
N SER A 99 4.88 13.77 -17.16
CA SER A 99 5.82 14.88 -17.40
C SER A 99 6.87 15.06 -16.31
N THR A 100 6.64 14.50 -15.11
CA THR A 100 7.56 14.57 -13.96
C THR A 100 8.18 13.22 -13.60
N SER A 101 7.84 12.14 -14.31
CA SER A 101 8.45 10.83 -14.11
C SER A 101 9.63 10.62 -15.07
N PRO A 102 10.89 10.66 -14.60
CA PRO A 102 12.06 10.51 -15.47
C PRO A 102 12.22 9.09 -16.06
N LEU A 103 11.39 8.12 -15.64
CA LEU A 103 11.54 6.70 -15.97
C LEU A 103 10.56 6.18 -17.03
N THR A 104 9.53 6.95 -17.41
CA THR A 104 8.50 6.43 -18.33
C THR A 104 8.83 6.67 -19.79
N GLY A 105 9.67 7.64 -20.15
CA GLY A 105 9.93 7.99 -21.56
C GLY A 105 8.67 8.37 -22.36
N VAL A 106 7.52 8.48 -21.69
CA VAL A 106 6.22 8.77 -22.27
C VAL A 106 6.02 10.28 -22.25
N LEU A 107 5.97 10.89 -23.44
CA LEU A 107 5.62 12.30 -23.60
C LEU A 107 4.22 12.57 -23.01
N PRO A 108 4.01 13.70 -22.31
CA PRO A 108 2.70 14.07 -21.81
C PRO A 108 1.72 14.17 -22.98
N ARG A 109 0.66 13.34 -22.96
CA ARG A 109 -0.47 13.49 -23.88
C ARG A 109 -1.12 14.85 -23.61
N GLN A 110 -1.06 15.74 -24.60
CA GLN A 110 -1.69 17.08 -24.53
C GLN A 110 -3.23 17.01 -24.50
N SER A 111 -3.81 15.87 -24.89
CA SER A 111 -5.24 15.62 -24.89
C SER A 111 -5.55 14.20 -24.42
N GLY A 112 -6.23 14.09 -23.27
CA GLY A 112 -6.63 12.81 -22.67
C GLY A 112 -6.87 12.89 -21.16
N PRO A 113 -7.48 11.86 -20.56
CA PRO A 113 -7.70 11.82 -19.12
C PRO A 113 -6.36 11.76 -18.38
N ARG A 114 -6.26 12.55 -17.30
CA ARG A 114 -5.06 12.63 -16.44
C ARG A 114 -4.58 11.24 -16.02
N ARG A 115 -3.34 10.90 -16.40
CA ARG A 115 -2.67 9.65 -16.05
C ARG A 115 -1.64 9.88 -14.95
N LEU A 116 -1.62 8.97 -13.99
CA LEU A 116 -0.75 8.99 -12.83
C LEU A 116 0.11 7.72 -12.83
N TYR A 117 1.31 7.87 -12.28
CA TYR A 117 2.26 6.80 -12.03
C TYR A 117 2.68 6.84 -10.56
N PHE A 118 3.11 5.71 -10.00
CA PHE A 118 3.74 5.75 -8.69
C PHE A 118 5.12 6.41 -8.77
N ASP A 119 5.38 7.30 -7.81
CA ASP A 119 6.62 8.08 -7.75
C ASP A 119 7.80 7.16 -7.44
N ARG A 120 8.76 7.14 -8.37
CA ARG A 120 10.04 6.41 -8.28
C ARG A 120 11.24 7.35 -8.19
N THR A 121 11.02 8.64 -7.94
CA THR A 121 12.08 9.61 -7.71
C THR A 121 13.01 9.11 -6.60
N ASP A 122 14.31 9.34 -6.79
CA ASP A 122 15.42 8.85 -5.96
C ASP A 122 15.60 7.32 -5.94
N GLY A 123 15.02 6.60 -6.91
CA GLY A 123 15.09 5.14 -6.98
C GLY A 123 14.34 4.43 -5.84
N ILE A 124 13.48 5.16 -5.10
CA ILE A 124 12.74 4.60 -3.98
C ILE A 124 11.55 3.80 -4.51
N ARG A 125 11.50 2.51 -4.14
CA ARG A 125 10.44 1.60 -4.58
C ARG A 125 9.08 1.98 -3.97
N PRO A 126 8.02 2.11 -4.79
CA PRO A 126 6.66 2.27 -4.31
C PRO A 126 6.09 0.95 -3.78
N VAL A 127 5.35 1.02 -2.68
CA VAL A 127 4.57 -0.10 -2.13
C VAL A 127 3.12 0.35 -2.04
N VAL A 128 2.25 -0.30 -2.83
CA VAL A 128 0.82 0.01 -2.89
C VAL A 128 0.07 -0.92 -1.96
N MET A 129 -0.70 -0.33 -1.04
CA MET A 129 -1.41 -1.11 -0.06
C MET A 129 -2.72 -0.48 0.40
N GLY A 130 -3.57 -1.33 0.94
CA GLY A 130 -4.84 -1.00 1.57
C GLY A 130 -4.85 -1.53 2.99
N TYR A 131 -5.54 -0.84 3.89
CA TYR A 131 -5.78 -1.31 5.24
C TYR A 131 -7.27 -1.31 5.54
N HIS A 132 -7.80 -2.46 5.99
CA HIS A 132 -9.17 -2.55 6.46
C HIS A 132 -9.18 -2.43 7.99
N PRO A 133 -9.82 -1.39 8.57
CA PRO A 133 -9.73 -1.11 9.99
C PRO A 133 -10.38 -2.17 10.87
N ASP A 134 -11.52 -2.73 10.46
CA ASP A 134 -12.28 -3.67 11.32
C ASP A 134 -11.69 -5.07 11.32
N TRP A 135 -10.98 -5.43 10.24
CA TRP A 135 -10.36 -6.74 10.09
C TRP A 135 -8.87 -6.73 10.44
N HIS A 136 -8.33 -5.55 10.74
CA HIS A 136 -6.92 -5.29 11.02
C HIS A 136 -6.03 -6.03 10.01
N ILE A 137 -6.22 -5.74 8.73
CA ILE A 137 -5.54 -6.45 7.65
C ILE A 137 -5.01 -5.48 6.61
N PHE A 138 -3.76 -5.70 6.21
CA PHE A 138 -3.13 -5.05 5.08
C PHE A 138 -3.31 -5.89 3.82
N ILE A 139 -3.49 -5.23 2.69
CA ILE A 139 -3.62 -5.84 1.37
C ILE A 139 -2.63 -5.13 0.45
N LEU A 140 -1.78 -5.86 -0.24
CA LEU A 140 -0.71 -5.34 -1.08
C LEU A 140 -0.99 -5.72 -2.54
N TRP A 141 -0.91 -4.72 -3.41
CA TRP A 141 -1.02 -4.83 -4.86
C TRP A 141 0.34 -4.61 -5.53
N ASP A 142 0.44 -4.94 -6.81
CA ASP A 142 1.66 -4.72 -7.57
C ASP A 142 1.69 -3.31 -8.18
N ALA A 143 2.58 -2.45 -7.67
CA ALA A 143 2.74 -1.08 -8.15
C ALA A 143 3.20 -1.06 -9.62
N ASP A 144 4.11 -1.97 -9.99
CA ASP A 144 4.71 -2.01 -11.33
C ASP A 144 3.67 -2.43 -12.38
N LEU A 145 2.85 -3.44 -12.06
CA LEU A 145 1.75 -3.88 -12.91
C LEU A 145 0.71 -2.77 -13.15
N HIS A 146 0.46 -1.93 -12.15
CA HIS A 146 -0.49 -0.82 -12.27
C HIS A 146 0.05 0.38 -13.03
N ASP A 147 1.37 0.55 -13.05
CA ASP A 147 2.05 1.57 -13.84
C ASP A 147 2.30 1.16 -15.29
N LEU A 148 2.25 -0.14 -15.62
CA LEU A 148 2.42 -0.60 -17.00
C LEU A 148 1.52 0.14 -18.01
N GLY A 149 2.13 0.51 -19.14
CA GLY A 149 1.49 1.21 -20.25
C GLY A 149 1.34 2.70 -19.94
N GLU A 150 0.10 3.18 -19.94
CA GLU A 150 -0.21 4.60 -19.70
C GLU A 150 -0.38 4.96 -18.21
N GLY A 151 0.06 4.11 -17.28
CA GLY A 151 -0.19 4.29 -15.84
C GLY A 151 -1.66 4.05 -15.43
N PHE A 152 -2.13 4.77 -14.41
CA PHE A 152 -3.50 4.68 -13.91
C PHE A 152 -4.24 6.02 -13.95
N GLY A 153 -5.56 5.97 -14.11
CA GLY A 153 -6.41 7.17 -13.97
C GLY A 153 -6.64 7.54 -12.50
N TYR A 154 -6.92 8.82 -12.24
CA TYR A 154 -7.34 9.27 -10.92
C TYR A 154 -8.60 8.51 -10.46
N SER A 155 -8.60 8.05 -9.21
CA SER A 155 -9.66 7.23 -8.62
C SER A 155 -9.89 5.89 -9.34
N LYS A 156 -8.80 5.27 -9.85
CA LYS A 156 -8.87 3.88 -10.33
C LYS A 156 -9.12 2.93 -9.17
N SER A 157 -10.15 2.11 -9.28
CA SER A 157 -10.46 1.05 -8.31
C SER A 157 -9.60 -0.18 -8.56
N ILE A 158 -8.96 -0.70 -7.51
CA ILE A 158 -8.28 -2.00 -7.51
C ILE A 158 -8.85 -2.86 -6.40
N GLN A 159 -8.87 -4.18 -6.63
CA GLN A 159 -9.67 -5.12 -5.83
C GLN A 159 -8.85 -6.33 -5.41
N ALA A 160 -9.20 -6.89 -4.26
CA ALA A 160 -8.68 -8.14 -3.73
C ALA A 160 -9.82 -9.13 -3.48
N PRO A 161 -9.73 -10.36 -3.99
CA PRO A 161 -10.71 -11.41 -3.76
C PRO A 161 -10.89 -11.75 -2.26
N PRO A 162 -12.12 -11.99 -1.78
CA PRO A 162 -12.40 -12.33 -0.38
C PRO A 162 -11.63 -13.54 0.12
N GLU A 163 -11.36 -14.52 -0.75
CA GLU A 163 -10.71 -15.78 -0.38
C GLU A 163 -9.28 -15.55 0.14
N ILE A 164 -8.57 -14.56 -0.43
CA ILE A 164 -7.23 -14.19 0.02
C ILE A 164 -7.31 -13.58 1.42
N ILE A 165 -8.30 -12.72 1.66
CA ILE A 165 -8.50 -12.05 2.93
C ILE A 165 -8.89 -13.06 4.02
N GLY A 166 -9.84 -13.96 3.74
CA GLY A 166 -10.24 -15.02 4.66
C GLY A 166 -9.07 -15.93 5.03
N LYS A 167 -8.22 -16.32 4.07
CA LYS A 167 -7.00 -17.11 4.34
C LYS A 167 -6.01 -16.33 5.21
N ALA A 168 -5.81 -15.04 4.96
CA ALA A 168 -4.90 -14.21 5.75
C ALA A 168 -5.43 -13.94 7.16
N LEU A 169 -6.75 -13.84 7.35
CA LEU A 169 -7.37 -13.79 8.67
C LEU A 169 -7.11 -15.08 9.46
N ALA A 170 -7.25 -16.24 8.81
CA ALA A 170 -7.02 -17.54 9.45
C ALA A 170 -5.54 -17.82 9.72
N ARG A 171 -4.63 -17.43 8.82
CA ARG A 171 -3.20 -17.85 8.84
C ARG A 171 -2.22 -16.72 9.17
N GLY A 172 -2.69 -15.48 9.26
CA GLY A 172 -1.87 -14.28 9.46
C GLY A 172 -1.30 -13.67 8.18
N ILE A 173 -1.12 -14.45 7.10
CA ILE A 173 -0.69 -14.00 5.78
C ILE A 173 -1.24 -14.96 4.71
N ALA A 174 -1.59 -14.43 3.53
CA ALA A 174 -1.96 -15.22 2.37
C ALA A 174 -1.64 -14.46 1.08
N GLN A 175 -1.49 -15.22 -0.01
CA GLN A 175 -1.39 -14.69 -1.36
C GLN A 175 -2.38 -15.38 -2.28
N GLY A 176 -2.73 -14.74 -3.39
CA GLY A 176 -3.54 -15.33 -4.45
C GLY A 176 -3.54 -14.47 -5.70
N ASN A 177 -3.88 -15.08 -6.83
CA ASN A 177 -3.88 -14.39 -8.11
C ASN A 177 -5.26 -13.82 -8.43
N ARG A 178 -5.26 -12.73 -9.19
CA ARG A 178 -6.44 -12.11 -9.78
C ARG A 178 -6.16 -11.83 -11.25
N LYS A 179 -7.09 -12.22 -12.12
CA LYS A 179 -7.03 -11.84 -13.54
C LYS A 179 -7.38 -10.36 -13.68
N LEU A 180 -6.50 -9.60 -14.31
CA LEU A 180 -6.79 -8.24 -14.74
C LEU A 180 -7.29 -8.25 -16.19
N GLN A 181 -8.23 -7.37 -16.51
CA GLN A 181 -8.63 -7.19 -17.91
C GLN A 181 -7.46 -6.61 -18.70
N LYS A 182 -6.95 -7.37 -19.69
CA LYS A 182 -5.86 -6.97 -20.60
C LYS A 182 -4.48 -6.78 -19.94
N LYS A 183 -4.27 -7.25 -18.72
CA LYS A 183 -2.96 -7.28 -18.06
C LYS A 183 -2.65 -8.72 -17.57
N PRO A 184 -1.37 -9.04 -17.32
CA PRO A 184 -0.99 -10.28 -16.64
C PRO A 184 -1.78 -10.51 -15.34
N GLU A 185 -1.80 -11.75 -14.88
CA GLU A 185 -2.35 -12.05 -13.56
C GLU A 185 -1.61 -11.25 -12.48
N GLU A 186 -2.37 -10.63 -11.60
CA GLU A 186 -1.84 -9.91 -10.46
C GLU A 186 -1.82 -10.81 -9.24
N THR A 187 -0.65 -10.98 -8.61
CA THR A 187 -0.59 -11.61 -7.29
C THR A 187 -0.85 -10.59 -6.18
N ILE A 188 -1.93 -10.81 -5.44
CA ILE A 188 -2.31 -10.03 -4.26
C ILE A 188 -1.79 -10.72 -3.01
N ILE A 189 -1.29 -9.94 -2.05
CA ILE A 189 -0.90 -10.44 -0.73
C ILE A 189 -1.77 -9.76 0.32
N ALA A 190 -2.29 -10.51 1.28
CA ALA A 190 -2.94 -9.95 2.46
C ALA A 190 -2.25 -10.44 3.74
N ALA A 191 -2.12 -9.58 4.74
CA ALA A 191 -1.42 -9.89 5.97
C ALA A 191 -1.94 -9.12 7.19
N ARG A 192 -1.96 -9.77 8.34
CA ARG A 192 -2.16 -9.13 9.65
C ARG A 192 -0.94 -8.24 9.98
N PRO A 193 -1.09 -7.19 10.81
CA PRO A 193 -0.01 -6.28 11.20
C PRO A 193 1.30 -6.99 11.58
N ARG A 194 1.22 -8.03 12.43
CA ARG A 194 2.37 -8.82 12.88
C ARG A 194 3.15 -9.55 11.77
N ARG A 195 2.57 -9.71 10.58
CA ARG A 195 3.20 -10.34 9.40
C ARG A 195 3.49 -9.34 8.28
N LEU A 196 3.32 -8.03 8.53
CA LEU A 196 3.45 -7.01 7.47
C LEU A 196 4.87 -6.98 6.87
N VAL A 197 5.91 -7.08 7.71
CA VAL A 197 7.30 -7.10 7.23
C VAL A 197 7.53 -8.26 6.26
N GLU A 198 7.00 -9.45 6.57
CA GLU A 198 7.08 -10.61 5.68
C GLU A 198 6.28 -10.41 4.39
N ALA A 199 5.08 -9.82 4.48
CA ALA A 199 4.25 -9.53 3.32
C ALA A 199 4.93 -8.53 2.36
N ILE A 200 5.60 -7.51 2.89
CA ILE A 200 6.36 -6.55 2.08
C ILE A 200 7.54 -7.25 1.40
N LYS A 201 8.32 -8.06 2.12
CA LYS A 201 9.41 -8.86 1.52
C LYS A 201 8.91 -9.74 0.39
N LEU A 202 7.80 -10.44 0.63
CA LEU A 202 7.16 -11.30 -0.34
C LEU A 202 6.72 -10.50 -1.57
N ARG A 203 6.11 -9.33 -1.39
CA ARG A 203 5.69 -8.47 -2.50
C ARG A 203 6.87 -8.01 -3.33
N ILE A 204 7.94 -7.55 -2.69
CA ILE A 204 9.16 -7.10 -3.36
C ILE A 204 9.77 -8.24 -4.19
N ARG A 205 9.87 -9.44 -3.60
CA ARG A 205 10.37 -10.63 -4.30
C ARG A 205 9.55 -10.93 -5.55
N LEU A 206 8.23 -11.03 -5.41
CA LEU A 206 7.35 -11.31 -6.56
C LEU A 206 7.43 -10.24 -7.66
N SER A 207 7.57 -8.97 -7.30
CA SER A 207 7.74 -7.90 -8.31
C SER A 207 9.11 -8.00 -9.00
N ASN A 208 10.16 -8.40 -8.28
CA ASN A 208 11.48 -8.64 -8.88
C ASN A 208 11.46 -9.84 -9.82
N ASP A 209 10.84 -10.94 -9.41
CA ASP A 209 10.73 -12.16 -10.22
C ASP A 209 10.02 -11.84 -11.54
N ALA A 210 8.89 -11.11 -11.48
CA ALA A 210 8.16 -10.70 -12.67
C ALA A 210 8.95 -9.73 -13.59
N MET A 211 9.83 -8.89 -13.03
CA MET A 211 10.77 -8.06 -13.83
C MET A 211 11.82 -8.91 -14.54
N VAL A 212 12.37 -9.92 -13.86
CA VAL A 212 13.38 -10.81 -14.44
C VAL A 212 12.78 -11.69 -15.54
N GLU A 213 11.54 -12.14 -15.37
CA GLU A 213 10.80 -12.93 -16.35
C GLU A 213 10.31 -12.11 -17.56
N GLY A 214 10.49 -10.80 -17.57
CA GLY A 214 10.03 -9.92 -18.66
C GLY A 214 8.50 -9.85 -18.79
N LEU A 215 7.78 -10.01 -17.67
CA LEU A 215 6.32 -9.91 -17.63
C LEU A 215 5.80 -8.45 -17.64
N PHE A 216 6.73 -7.49 -17.80
CA PHE A 216 6.53 -6.05 -17.80
C PHE A 216 7.17 -5.41 -19.03
#